data_AF-A0A9P6MQ94-F1
#
_entry.id   AF-A0A9P6MQ94-F1
#
_cell.length_a   1.000
_cell.length_b   1.000
_cell.length_c   1.000
_cell.angle_alpha   90.00
_cell.angle_beta   90.00
_cell.angle_gamma   90.00
#
_symmetry.space_group_name_H-M   'P 1'
#
loop_
_entity.id
_entity.type
_entity.pdbx_description
1 polymer ?
#
loop_
_entity_poly.entity_id
_entity_poly.type
_entity_poly.pdbx_seq_one_letter_code
_entity_poly.pdbx_strand_id
1 'polypeptide(L)'
;MAGDFDVVATYKSLLYNSPELSMPVAAIQSLVELIKHSKATTMSEFMLSIKDASQQLKSSVRNSISLSAGCDLFLRFVTRNSHDVADFETWKKTLIVRGQSFVEKADACRYKIADLGVPFIKDGSVVLIHAHSRVVSLLLQKAAENHKRFKVFVTESSQTHGGIRSAKVLRAAGIPTTIILDAAVGYVIDKVDMVLVGAEGVVENGGLINQIGSYQMAIVAKAANKPFYAVAESYKFVRLFPLNQYDLPTYNADTLSFQELNVDYDPKINEDGTISAGSTSSTASPSKALSQTALHMKTSEDRASQGSNPLVDYTPPNYITLLFTDLGVLTPSGVSDELIKLYL
;
A
#
# COMPACT_ATOMS: atom_id res chain seq x y z
N MET A 1 -35.76 -17.78 1.60
CA MET A 1 -34.90 -16.72 2.15
C MET A 1 -34.22 -16.07 0.97
N ALA A 2 -34.62 -14.86 0.58
CA ALA A 2 -34.01 -14.15 -0.55
C ALA A 2 -32.55 -13.84 -0.17
N GLY A 3 -31.60 -14.20 -1.03
CA GLY A 3 -30.17 -14.14 -0.73
C GLY A 3 -29.71 -12.74 -0.34
N ASP A 4 -29.11 -12.63 0.85
CA ASP A 4 -28.39 -11.43 1.27
C ASP A 4 -27.27 -11.14 0.27
N PHE A 5 -27.13 -9.88 -0.11
CA PHE A 5 -26.07 -9.42 -1.00
C PHE A 5 -24.71 -9.51 -0.29
N ASP A 6 -23.79 -10.33 -0.81
CA ASP A 6 -22.44 -10.49 -0.26
C ASP A 6 -21.51 -9.39 -0.76
N VAL A 7 -21.34 -8.36 0.06
CA VAL A 7 -20.47 -7.21 -0.22
C VAL A 7 -19.00 -7.60 -0.36
N VAL A 8 -18.53 -8.60 0.40
CA VAL A 8 -17.14 -9.04 0.40
C VAL A 8 -16.82 -9.79 -0.90
N ALA A 9 -17.74 -10.65 -1.37
CA ALA A 9 -17.59 -11.33 -2.65
C ALA A 9 -17.56 -10.34 -3.82
N THR A 10 -18.46 -9.35 -3.83
CA THR A 10 -18.46 -8.29 -4.85
C THR A 10 -17.15 -7.50 -4.82
N TYR A 11 -16.68 -7.09 -3.65
CA TYR A 11 -15.41 -6.37 -3.50
C TYR A 11 -14.22 -7.17 -4.09
N LYS A 12 -14.12 -8.47 -3.75
CA LYS A 12 -13.06 -9.34 -4.28
C LYS A 12 -13.18 -9.54 -5.79
N SER A 13 -14.40 -9.68 -6.32
CA SER A 13 -14.65 -9.79 -7.75
C SER A 13 -14.24 -8.52 -8.51
N LEU A 14 -14.53 -7.33 -7.97
CA LEU A 14 -14.13 -6.06 -8.57
C LEU A 14 -12.61 -5.94 -8.67
N LEU A 15 -11.87 -6.29 -7.62
CA LEU A 15 -10.40 -6.26 -7.65
C LEU A 15 -9.80 -7.28 -8.62
N TYR A 16 -10.43 -8.44 -8.78
CA TYR A 16 -9.99 -9.47 -9.73
C TYR A 16 -10.22 -9.04 -11.18
N ASN A 17 -11.40 -8.50 -11.48
CA ASN A 17 -11.79 -8.10 -12.83
C ASN A 17 -11.14 -6.79 -13.28
N SER A 18 -10.80 -5.90 -12.34
CA SER A 18 -10.27 -4.56 -12.63
C SER A 18 -8.99 -4.28 -11.83
N PRO A 19 -7.81 -4.71 -12.34
CA PRO A 19 -6.54 -4.55 -11.63
C PRO A 19 -6.11 -3.08 -11.46
N GLU A 20 -6.68 -2.16 -12.24
CA GLU A 20 -6.41 -0.72 -12.13
C GLU A 20 -7.17 -0.04 -10.99
N LEU A 21 -8.18 -0.71 -10.42
CA LEU A 21 -9.03 -0.18 -9.36
C LEU A 21 -8.30 -0.14 -8.02
N SER A 22 -8.38 0.99 -7.30
CA SER A 22 -7.79 1.10 -5.97
C SER A 22 -8.72 0.50 -4.91
N MET A 23 -8.15 -0.01 -3.81
CA MET A 23 -8.94 -0.62 -2.72
C MET A 23 -10.04 0.31 -2.18
N PRO A 24 -9.80 1.62 -1.94
CA PRO A 24 -10.86 2.53 -1.48
C PRO A 24 -11.99 2.65 -2.52
N VAL A 25 -11.66 2.71 -3.81
CA VAL A 25 -12.63 2.86 -4.89
C VAL A 25 -13.45 1.58 -5.06
N ALA A 26 -12.80 0.41 -4.96
CA ALA A 26 -13.48 -0.89 -4.94
C ALA A 26 -14.44 -1.02 -3.74
N ALA A 27 -14.05 -0.50 -2.57
CA ALA A 27 -14.91 -0.44 -1.38
C ALA A 27 -16.18 0.37 -1.67
N ILE A 28 -16.01 1.59 -2.18
CA ILE A 28 -17.11 2.49 -2.51
C ILE A 28 -18.04 1.85 -3.54
N GLN A 29 -17.49 1.25 -4.60
CA GLN A 29 -18.28 0.59 -5.63
C GLN A 29 -19.07 -0.61 -5.07
N SER A 30 -18.48 -1.40 -4.18
CA SER A 30 -19.18 -2.51 -3.51
C SER A 30 -20.33 -2.03 -2.62
N LEU A 31 -20.15 -0.91 -1.91
CA LEU A 31 -21.20 -0.29 -1.09
C LEU A 31 -22.30 0.34 -1.95
N VAL A 32 -21.96 0.91 -3.10
CA VAL A 32 -22.95 1.41 -4.08
C VAL A 32 -23.78 0.26 -4.65
N GLU A 33 -23.17 -0.90 -4.92
CA GLU A 33 -23.89 -2.07 -5.42
C GLU A 33 -24.83 -2.65 -4.35
N LEU A 34 -24.39 -2.71 -3.09
CA LEU A 34 -25.26 -3.04 -1.95
C LEU A 34 -26.50 -2.14 -1.90
N ILE A 35 -26.32 -0.84 -2.14
CA ILE A 35 -27.41 0.14 -2.12
C ILE A 35 -28.41 -0.10 -3.25
N LYS A 36 -27.95 -0.49 -4.45
CA LYS A 36 -28.84 -0.85 -5.57
C LYS A 36 -29.74 -2.04 -5.23
N HIS A 37 -29.19 -3.03 -4.50
CA HIS A 37 -29.92 -4.22 -4.10
C HIS A 37 -30.70 -4.08 -2.77
N SER A 38 -30.45 -3.00 -2.02
CA SER A 38 -31.10 -2.76 -0.73
C SER A 38 -32.61 -2.50 -0.89
N LYS A 39 -33.41 -3.14 -0.03
CA LYS A 39 -34.86 -2.96 0.09
C LYS A 39 -35.25 -2.07 1.28
N ALA A 40 -34.26 -1.43 1.93
CA ALA A 40 -34.51 -0.59 3.10
C ALA A 40 -35.51 0.52 2.73
N THR A 41 -36.48 0.76 3.62
CA THR A 41 -37.54 1.76 3.42
C THR A 41 -37.33 3.00 4.28
N THR A 42 -36.46 2.91 5.29
CA THR A 42 -36.16 4.01 6.21
C THR A 42 -34.69 4.39 6.15
N MET A 43 -34.41 5.67 6.42
CA MET A 43 -33.04 6.19 6.49
C MET A 43 -32.21 5.47 7.57
N SER A 44 -32.81 5.16 8.72
CA SER A 44 -32.12 4.50 9.83
C SER A 44 -31.69 3.08 9.49
N GLU A 45 -32.59 2.28 8.90
CA GLU A 45 -32.28 0.91 8.43
C GLU A 45 -31.20 0.94 7.35
N PHE A 46 -31.29 1.89 6.42
CA PHE A 46 -30.32 2.07 5.35
C PHE A 46 -28.92 2.40 5.87
N MET A 47 -28.82 3.36 6.79
CA MET A 47 -27.55 3.76 7.40
C MET A 47 -26.93 2.63 8.22
N LEU A 48 -27.75 1.86 8.93
CA LEU A 48 -27.30 0.69 9.70
C LEU A 48 -26.74 -0.38 8.76
N SER A 49 -27.46 -0.69 7.67
CA SER A 49 -27.01 -1.65 6.65
C SER A 49 -25.66 -1.28 6.02
N ILE A 50 -25.44 0.00 5.68
CA ILE A 50 -24.15 0.46 5.14
C ILE A 50 -23.04 0.35 6.17
N LYS A 51 -23.32 0.70 7.43
CA LYS A 51 -22.34 0.64 8.52
C LYS A 51 -21.92 -0.80 8.79
N ASP A 52 -22.87 -1.73 8.83
CA ASP A 52 -22.62 -3.16 9.04
C ASP A 52 -21.81 -3.74 7.87
N ALA A 53 -22.20 -3.43 6.63
CA ALA A 53 -21.44 -3.81 5.44
C ALA A 53 -20.00 -3.26 5.43
N SER A 54 -19.82 -2.01 5.86
CA SER A 54 -18.50 -1.41 6.01
C SER A 54 -17.65 -2.14 7.04
N GLN A 55 -18.21 -2.52 8.19
CA GLN A 55 -17.51 -3.29 9.21
C GLN A 55 -17.14 -4.70 8.71
N GLN A 56 -18.06 -5.37 8.01
CA GLN A 56 -17.78 -6.66 7.38
C GLN A 56 -16.61 -6.56 6.39
N LEU A 57 -16.63 -5.56 5.50
CA LEU A 57 -15.52 -5.28 4.58
C LEU A 57 -14.20 -5.07 5.32
N LYS A 58 -14.17 -4.22 6.35
CA LYS A 58 -12.97 -3.94 7.16
C LYS A 58 -12.41 -5.20 7.83
N SER A 59 -13.26 -6.10 8.33
CA SER A 59 -12.83 -7.37 8.93
C SER A 59 -12.36 -8.43 7.93
N SER A 60 -12.79 -8.32 6.66
CA SER A 60 -12.53 -9.35 5.64
C SER A 60 -11.12 -9.32 5.05
N VAL A 61 -10.38 -8.23 5.25
CA VAL A 61 -9.05 -7.99 4.67
C VAL A 61 -8.05 -7.77 5.80
N ARG A 62 -6.90 -8.48 5.76
CA ARG A 62 -5.83 -8.34 6.75
C ARG A 62 -5.30 -6.92 6.88
N ASN A 63 -5.13 -6.24 5.75
CA ASN A 63 -4.79 -4.81 5.70
C ASN A 63 -5.99 -4.00 5.19
N SER A 64 -6.76 -3.47 6.12
CA SER A 64 -7.99 -2.73 5.84
C SER A 64 -7.81 -1.22 5.82
N ILE A 65 -6.57 -0.69 5.91
CA ILE A 65 -6.33 0.76 6.07
C ILE A 65 -6.77 1.55 4.83
N SER A 66 -6.39 1.11 3.64
CA SER A 66 -6.82 1.78 2.40
C SER A 66 -8.33 1.62 2.17
N LEU A 67 -8.85 0.42 2.45
CA LEU A 67 -10.27 0.11 2.36
C LEU A 67 -11.11 0.97 3.33
N SER A 68 -10.64 1.15 4.56
CA SER A 68 -11.33 1.90 5.60
C SER A 68 -11.44 3.37 5.22
N ALA A 69 -10.42 3.94 4.59
CA ALA A 69 -10.46 5.29 4.00
C ALA A 69 -11.69 5.46 3.07
N GLY A 70 -11.86 4.53 2.13
CA GLY A 70 -12.97 4.55 1.18
C GLY A 70 -14.33 4.36 1.85
N CYS A 71 -14.42 3.44 2.80
CA CYS A 71 -15.64 3.23 3.58
C CYS A 71 -16.04 4.46 4.41
N ASP A 72 -15.10 5.06 5.11
CA ASP A 72 -15.36 6.20 6.01
C ASP A 72 -15.72 7.45 5.20
N LEU A 73 -15.02 7.66 4.08
CA LEU A 73 -15.35 8.70 3.10
C LEU A 73 -16.77 8.52 2.55
N PHE A 74 -17.15 7.30 2.20
CA PHE A 74 -18.49 7.00 1.71
C PHE A 74 -19.55 7.26 2.77
N LEU A 75 -19.36 6.75 4.00
CA LEU A 75 -20.30 6.95 5.09
C LEU A 75 -20.48 8.44 5.42
N ARG A 76 -19.40 9.22 5.40
CA ARG A 76 -19.45 10.68 5.58
C ARG A 76 -20.22 11.33 4.44
N PHE A 77 -19.97 10.92 3.20
CA PHE A 77 -20.70 11.42 2.04
C PHE A 77 -22.22 11.12 2.14
N VAL A 78 -22.61 9.92 2.54
CA VAL A 78 -24.02 9.56 2.76
C VAL A 78 -24.64 10.42 3.86
N THR A 79 -23.95 10.56 5.00
CA THR A 79 -24.45 11.32 6.16
C THR A 79 -24.64 12.80 5.81
N ARG A 80 -23.67 13.42 5.13
CA ARG A 80 -23.71 14.85 4.78
C ARG A 80 -24.81 15.20 3.78
N ASN A 81 -25.17 14.29 2.89
CA ASN A 81 -26.24 14.50 1.90
C ASN A 81 -27.63 14.04 2.38
N SER A 82 -27.75 13.54 3.61
CA SER A 82 -29.03 13.04 4.15
C SER A 82 -30.02 14.16 4.51
N HIS A 83 -29.53 15.38 4.75
CA HIS A 83 -30.35 16.50 5.20
C HIS A 83 -31.02 17.31 4.05
N ASP A 84 -30.58 17.12 2.80
CA ASP A 84 -30.96 17.99 1.68
C ASP A 84 -32.15 17.46 0.84
N VAL A 85 -32.75 16.31 1.17
CA VAL A 85 -33.74 15.66 0.30
C VAL A 85 -35.00 15.24 1.07
N ALA A 86 -36.17 15.65 0.57
CA ALA A 86 -37.48 15.31 1.14
C ALA A 86 -37.98 13.90 0.78
N ASP A 87 -37.45 13.28 -0.29
CA ASP A 87 -37.82 11.96 -0.78
C ASP A 87 -36.66 10.96 -0.76
N PHE A 88 -36.87 9.82 -0.11
CA PHE A 88 -35.86 8.77 0.11
C PHE A 88 -35.45 8.06 -1.19
N GLU A 89 -36.38 7.81 -2.10
CA GLU A 89 -36.09 7.13 -3.37
C GLU A 89 -35.24 8.00 -4.30
N THR A 90 -35.56 9.29 -4.38
CA THR A 90 -34.76 10.26 -5.13
C THR A 90 -33.36 10.43 -4.54
N TRP A 91 -33.26 10.45 -3.21
CA TRP A 91 -31.99 10.49 -2.50
C TRP A 91 -31.12 9.26 -2.79
N LYS A 92 -31.69 8.06 -2.73
CA LYS A 92 -31.02 6.79 -3.03
C LYS A 92 -30.48 6.77 -4.46
N LYS A 93 -31.26 7.22 -5.44
CA LYS A 93 -30.81 7.33 -6.85
C LYS A 93 -29.65 8.31 -7.00
N THR A 94 -29.72 9.46 -6.32
CA THR A 94 -28.64 10.46 -6.34
C THR A 94 -27.35 9.92 -5.74
N LEU A 95 -27.45 9.15 -4.67
CA LEU A 95 -26.31 8.49 -4.04
C LEU A 95 -25.65 7.48 -4.99
N ILE A 96 -26.42 6.65 -5.69
CA ILE A 96 -25.90 5.71 -6.70
C ILE A 96 -25.17 6.45 -7.82
N VAL A 97 -25.79 7.50 -8.39
CA VAL A 97 -25.19 8.30 -9.48
C VAL A 97 -23.89 8.95 -9.03
N ARG A 98 -23.86 9.55 -7.84
CA ARG A 98 -22.66 10.20 -7.31
C ARG A 98 -21.57 9.20 -6.93
N GLY A 99 -21.94 8.03 -6.40
CA GLY A 99 -21.00 6.94 -6.14
C GLY A 99 -20.33 6.44 -7.41
N GLN A 100 -21.09 6.30 -8.51
CA GLN A 100 -20.53 5.95 -9.82
C GLN A 100 -19.59 7.05 -10.35
N SER A 101 -20.01 8.32 -10.24
CA SER A 101 -19.17 9.47 -10.64
C SER A 101 -17.86 9.56 -9.84
N PHE A 102 -17.86 9.11 -8.58
CA PHE A 102 -16.64 9.05 -7.78
C PHE A 102 -15.61 8.08 -8.36
N VAL A 103 -16.06 6.89 -8.79
CA VAL A 103 -15.19 5.88 -9.42
C VAL A 103 -14.53 6.44 -10.68
N GLU A 104 -15.32 7.12 -11.53
CA GLU A 104 -14.81 7.76 -12.76
C GLU A 104 -13.78 8.85 -12.46
N LYS A 105 -14.00 9.65 -11.41
CA LYS A 105 -13.08 10.72 -10.99
C LYS A 105 -11.80 10.20 -10.33
N ALA A 106 -11.82 8.99 -9.77
CA ALA A 106 -10.66 8.44 -9.06
C ALA A 106 -9.46 8.25 -9.99
N ASP A 107 -9.69 7.92 -11.26
CA ASP A 107 -8.63 7.81 -12.27
C ASP A 107 -8.05 9.18 -12.61
N ALA A 108 -8.91 10.19 -12.82
CA ALA A 108 -8.50 11.56 -13.10
C ALA A 108 -7.62 12.15 -11.98
N CYS A 109 -7.84 11.76 -10.72
CA CYS A 109 -7.01 12.18 -9.58
C CYS A 109 -5.55 11.77 -9.78
N ARG A 110 -5.29 10.54 -10.27
CA ARG A 110 -3.92 10.04 -10.49
C ARG A 110 -3.18 10.85 -11.55
N TYR A 111 -3.87 11.20 -12.64
CA TYR A 111 -3.31 12.05 -13.69
C TYR A 111 -2.99 13.46 -13.19
N LYS A 112 -3.89 14.03 -12.38
CA LYS A 112 -3.67 15.35 -11.76
C LYS A 112 -2.47 15.35 -10.82
N ILE A 113 -2.31 14.31 -10.01
CA ILE A 113 -1.15 14.14 -9.13
C ILE A 113 0.14 14.04 -9.94
N ALA A 114 0.12 13.26 -11.02
CA ALA A 114 1.26 13.14 -11.90
C ALA A 114 1.67 14.51 -12.48
N ASP A 115 0.71 15.31 -12.96
CA ASP A 115 0.99 16.65 -13.49
C ASP A 115 1.61 17.59 -12.45
N LEU A 116 1.16 17.53 -11.20
CA LEU A 116 1.70 18.32 -10.10
C LEU A 116 3.12 17.88 -9.68
N GLY A 117 3.44 16.59 -9.83
CA GLY A 117 4.72 16.02 -9.43
C GLY A 117 5.83 16.15 -10.48
N VAL A 118 5.48 16.19 -11.78
CA VAL A 118 6.46 16.28 -12.89
C VAL A 118 7.48 17.43 -12.74
N PRO A 119 7.11 18.65 -12.30
CA PRO A 119 8.08 19.74 -12.10
C PRO A 119 9.21 19.42 -11.10
N PHE A 120 8.98 18.51 -10.15
CA PHE A 120 9.96 18.16 -9.11
C PHE A 120 11.04 17.20 -9.62
N ILE A 121 10.78 16.48 -10.71
CA ILE A 121 11.79 15.63 -11.35
C ILE A 121 12.66 16.52 -12.24
N LYS A 122 13.94 16.63 -11.88
CA LYS A 122 14.92 17.43 -12.63
C LYS A 122 15.56 16.60 -13.74
N ASP A 123 16.00 17.26 -14.81
CA ASP A 123 16.80 16.60 -15.84
C ASP A 123 18.15 16.14 -15.25
N GLY A 124 18.56 14.93 -15.61
CA GLY A 124 19.73 14.24 -15.07
C GLY A 124 19.55 13.61 -13.69
N SER A 125 18.38 13.74 -13.05
CA SER A 125 18.19 13.25 -11.67
C SER A 125 18.11 11.73 -11.54
N VAL A 126 18.40 11.25 -10.34
CA VAL A 126 18.25 9.85 -9.94
C VAL A 126 17.17 9.75 -8.86
N VAL A 127 16.10 9.01 -9.18
CA VAL A 127 14.95 8.79 -8.31
C VAL A 127 15.05 7.42 -7.67
N LEU A 128 14.78 7.33 -6.36
CA LEU A 128 14.55 6.05 -5.67
C LEU A 128 13.07 5.86 -5.40
N ILE A 129 12.53 4.68 -5.71
CA ILE A 129 11.15 4.30 -5.37
C ILE A 129 11.09 3.00 -4.57
N HIS A 130 10.06 2.90 -3.75
CA HIS A 130 9.76 1.68 -2.99
C HIS A 130 8.58 0.92 -3.60
N ALA A 131 8.76 -0.39 -3.81
CA ALA A 131 7.71 -1.33 -4.18
C ALA A 131 6.91 -0.95 -5.44
N HIS A 132 5.60 -1.25 -5.45
CA HIS A 132 4.69 -0.90 -6.53
C HIS A 132 3.68 0.15 -6.12
N SER A 133 3.72 1.30 -6.79
CA SER A 133 2.70 2.32 -6.71
C SER A 133 2.29 2.76 -8.11
N ARG A 134 0.99 2.68 -8.39
CA ARG A 134 0.39 3.10 -9.67
C ARG A 134 0.60 4.59 -9.92
N VAL A 135 0.32 5.42 -8.93
CA VAL A 135 0.44 6.89 -9.06
C VAL A 135 1.91 7.32 -9.22
N VAL A 136 2.85 6.67 -8.54
CA VAL A 136 4.29 6.93 -8.73
C VAL A 136 4.73 6.49 -10.12
N SER A 137 4.31 5.30 -10.57
CA SER A 137 4.65 4.81 -11.91
C SER A 137 4.10 5.72 -13.01
N LEU A 138 2.87 6.24 -12.84
CA LEU A 138 2.23 7.17 -13.76
C LEU A 138 2.94 8.54 -13.77
N LEU A 139 3.32 9.05 -12.60
CA LEU A 139 4.10 10.29 -12.46
C LEU A 139 5.42 10.18 -13.22
N LEU A 140 6.17 9.09 -13.04
CA LEU A 140 7.43 8.86 -13.74
C LEU A 140 7.22 8.69 -15.25
N GLN A 141 6.16 8.00 -15.68
CA GLN A 141 5.80 7.90 -17.11
C GLN A 141 5.53 9.27 -17.72
N LYS A 142 4.69 10.10 -17.08
CA LYS A 142 4.45 11.48 -17.54
C LYS A 142 5.72 12.33 -17.57
N ALA A 143 6.62 12.15 -16.61
CA ALA A 143 7.90 12.85 -16.61
C ALA A 143 8.75 12.48 -17.83
N ALA A 144 8.74 11.20 -18.23
CA ALA A 144 9.42 10.72 -19.43
C ALA A 144 8.75 11.19 -20.73
N GLU A 145 7.41 11.20 -20.77
CA GLU A 145 6.63 11.80 -21.87
C GLU A 145 6.97 13.28 -22.06
N ASN A 146 7.21 14.01 -20.96
CA ASN A 146 7.69 15.39 -20.98
C ASN A 146 9.19 15.53 -21.27
N HIS A 147 9.81 14.50 -21.85
CA HIS A 147 11.21 14.45 -22.30
C HIS A 147 12.26 14.72 -21.20
N LYS A 148 11.92 14.50 -19.92
CA LYS A 148 12.91 14.58 -18.83
C LYS A 148 13.79 13.34 -18.85
N ARG A 149 15.10 13.53 -18.76
CA ARG A 149 16.06 12.42 -18.66
C ARG A 149 16.34 12.16 -17.19
N PHE A 150 16.00 10.99 -16.68
CA PHE A 150 16.26 10.60 -15.30
C PHE A 150 16.47 9.09 -15.23
N LYS A 151 16.98 8.62 -14.09
CA LYS A 151 17.20 7.19 -13.82
C LYS A 151 16.45 6.80 -12.56
N VAL A 152 16.03 5.54 -12.47
CA VAL A 152 15.23 5.06 -11.33
C VAL A 152 15.90 3.85 -10.67
N PHE A 153 16.10 3.93 -9.36
CA PHE A 153 16.32 2.77 -8.51
C PHE A 153 14.99 2.30 -7.92
N VAL A 154 14.77 0.99 -7.92
CA VAL A 154 13.55 0.37 -7.40
C VAL A 154 13.94 -0.72 -6.42
N THR A 155 13.46 -0.65 -5.18
CA THR A 155 13.65 -1.75 -4.23
C THR A 155 12.81 -2.96 -4.64
N GLU A 156 13.33 -4.18 -4.53
CA GLU A 156 12.62 -5.39 -4.93
C GLU A 156 11.30 -5.59 -4.17
N SER A 157 11.24 -5.14 -2.91
CA SER A 157 10.11 -5.31 -2.01
C SER A 157 9.81 -6.79 -1.75
N SER A 158 10.71 -7.45 -1.03
CA SER A 158 10.84 -8.89 -0.84
C SER A 158 9.55 -9.65 -0.46
N GLN A 159 8.58 -8.99 0.18
CA GLN A 159 7.29 -9.61 0.54
C GLN A 159 6.30 -9.70 -0.62
N THR A 160 6.17 -8.64 -1.44
CA THR A 160 5.17 -8.57 -2.53
C THR A 160 5.78 -8.72 -3.90
N HIS A 161 7.11 -8.62 -4.01
CA HIS A 161 7.85 -8.47 -5.25
C HIS A 161 7.32 -7.33 -6.14
N GLY A 162 6.66 -6.33 -5.54
CA GLY A 162 6.06 -5.20 -6.26
C GLY A 162 7.09 -4.38 -7.03
N GLY A 163 8.33 -4.29 -6.53
CA GLY A 163 9.40 -3.59 -7.21
C GLY A 163 9.72 -4.14 -8.60
N ILE A 164 9.62 -5.46 -8.78
CA ILE A 164 9.84 -6.11 -10.07
C ILE A 164 8.78 -5.67 -11.08
N ARG A 165 7.52 -5.52 -10.64
CA ARG A 165 6.42 -5.02 -11.48
C ARG A 165 6.68 -3.58 -11.91
N SER A 166 7.02 -2.69 -10.96
CA SER A 166 7.34 -1.29 -11.27
C SER A 166 8.49 -1.16 -12.25
N ALA A 167 9.57 -1.93 -12.04
CA ALA A 167 10.72 -1.91 -12.93
C ALA A 167 10.37 -2.34 -14.36
N LYS A 168 9.50 -3.34 -14.53
CA LYS A 168 8.99 -3.75 -15.87
C LYS A 168 8.20 -2.62 -16.53
N VAL A 169 7.29 -1.99 -15.80
CA VAL A 169 6.45 -0.89 -16.30
C VAL A 169 7.31 0.30 -16.72
N LEU A 170 8.27 0.72 -15.88
CA LEU A 170 9.15 1.84 -16.18
C LEU A 170 10.09 1.57 -17.36
N ARG A 171 10.64 0.35 -17.46
CA ARG A 171 11.47 -0.04 -18.60
C ARG A 171 10.68 -0.08 -19.91
N ALA A 172 9.43 -0.54 -19.87
CA ALA A 172 8.54 -0.52 -21.03
C ALA A 172 8.25 0.92 -21.50
N ALA A 173 8.24 1.89 -20.57
CA ALA A 173 8.13 3.31 -20.87
C ALA A 173 9.47 3.97 -21.27
N GLY A 174 10.55 3.18 -21.49
CA GLY A 174 11.86 3.71 -21.90
C GLY A 174 12.70 4.34 -20.79
N ILE A 175 12.31 4.18 -19.52
CA ILE A 175 13.00 4.80 -18.37
C ILE A 175 14.11 3.85 -17.86
N PRO A 176 15.39 4.30 -17.81
CA PRO A 176 16.48 3.49 -17.28
C PRO A 176 16.25 3.12 -15.80
N THR A 177 16.07 1.83 -15.54
CA THR A 177 15.64 1.35 -14.21
C THR A 177 16.46 0.16 -13.72
N THR A 178 16.97 0.26 -12.49
CA THR A 178 17.73 -0.80 -11.79
C THR A 178 17.00 -1.25 -10.53
N ILE A 179 16.86 -2.57 -10.38
CA ILE A 179 16.29 -3.16 -9.16
C ILE A 179 17.42 -3.33 -8.14
N ILE A 180 17.16 -2.98 -6.89
CA ILE A 180 18.08 -3.13 -5.76
C ILE A 180 17.43 -3.98 -4.66
N LEU A 181 18.24 -4.62 -3.83
CA LEU A 181 17.77 -5.29 -2.62
C LEU A 181 17.21 -4.25 -1.64
N ASP A 182 16.25 -4.66 -0.81
CA ASP A 182 15.69 -3.78 0.21
C ASP A 182 16.78 -3.28 1.18
N ALA A 183 17.76 -4.13 1.52
CA ALA A 183 18.91 -3.77 2.36
C ALA A 183 19.95 -2.87 1.66
N ALA A 184 19.92 -2.76 0.32
CA ALA A 184 20.89 -1.98 -0.43
C ALA A 184 20.54 -0.48 -0.54
N VAL A 185 19.44 -0.04 0.07
CA VAL A 185 19.00 1.36 0.06
C VAL A 185 20.10 2.30 0.60
N GLY A 186 20.73 1.94 1.73
CA GLY A 186 21.83 2.71 2.30
C GLY A 186 23.06 2.79 1.40
N TYR A 187 23.31 1.77 0.57
CA TYR A 187 24.45 1.75 -0.34
C TYR A 187 24.26 2.67 -1.55
N VAL A 188 23.02 2.85 -2.02
CA VAL A 188 22.73 3.65 -3.22
C VAL A 188 22.33 5.09 -2.92
N ILE A 189 21.99 5.42 -1.66
CA ILE A 189 21.35 6.70 -1.31
C ILE A 189 22.20 7.92 -1.72
N ASP A 190 23.53 7.82 -1.70
CA ASP A 190 24.40 8.92 -2.10
C ASP A 190 24.28 9.27 -3.58
N LYS A 191 23.91 8.29 -4.41
CA LYS A 191 23.65 8.46 -5.85
C LYS A 191 22.23 8.95 -6.15
N VAL A 192 21.35 8.97 -5.15
CA VAL A 192 19.94 9.35 -5.30
C VAL A 192 19.78 10.84 -5.04
N ASP A 193 18.96 11.51 -5.85
CA ASP A 193 18.64 12.93 -5.68
C ASP A 193 17.31 13.15 -4.96
N MET A 194 16.37 12.22 -5.11
CA MET A 194 15.06 12.27 -4.47
C MET A 194 14.45 10.89 -4.28
N VAL A 195 13.65 10.73 -3.23
CA VAL A 195 12.86 9.52 -2.98
C VAL A 195 11.40 9.79 -3.26
N LEU A 196 10.73 8.90 -3.99
CA LEU A 196 9.29 8.92 -4.26
C LEU A 196 8.66 7.62 -3.79
N VAL A 197 7.72 7.71 -2.84
CA VAL A 197 6.94 6.57 -2.36
C VAL A 197 5.46 6.77 -2.59
N GLY A 198 4.73 5.67 -2.80
CA GLY A 198 3.28 5.68 -2.71
C GLY A 198 2.81 5.67 -1.26
N ALA A 199 1.49 5.72 -1.09
CA ALA A 199 0.85 5.43 0.19
C ALA A 199 -0.39 4.55 0.00
N GLU A 200 -0.64 3.68 0.96
CA GLU A 200 -1.91 2.96 1.10
C GLU A 200 -2.91 3.78 1.91
N GLY A 201 -2.41 4.52 2.91
CA GLY A 201 -3.17 5.49 3.68
C GLY A 201 -2.28 6.67 4.12
N VAL A 202 -2.89 7.84 4.28
CA VAL A 202 -2.26 9.01 4.90
C VAL A 202 -3.04 9.32 6.17
N VAL A 203 -2.37 9.37 7.31
CA VAL A 203 -2.98 9.53 8.63
C VAL A 203 -3.14 11.01 9.03
N GLU A 204 -3.84 11.28 10.13
CA GLU A 204 -4.25 12.63 10.52
C GLU A 204 -3.11 13.63 10.71
N ASN A 205 -1.95 13.17 11.19
CA ASN A 205 -0.76 14.01 11.37
C ASN A 205 0.09 14.14 10.09
N GLY A 206 -0.40 13.63 8.95
CA GLY A 206 0.30 13.63 7.67
C GLY A 206 1.35 12.53 7.52
N GLY A 207 1.46 11.61 8.47
CA GLY A 207 2.28 10.41 8.30
C GLY A 207 1.68 9.44 7.26
N LEU A 208 2.50 8.48 6.83
CA LEU A 208 2.14 7.54 5.76
C LEU A 208 2.03 6.15 6.31
N ILE A 209 1.08 5.39 5.80
CA ILE A 209 1.07 3.95 5.93
C ILE A 209 1.24 3.38 4.53
N ASN A 210 2.30 2.60 4.35
CA ASN A 210 2.66 1.99 3.08
C ASN A 210 3.32 0.63 3.33
N GLN A 211 3.64 -0.06 2.25
CA GLN A 211 4.34 -1.33 2.33
C GLN A 211 5.64 -1.25 3.16
N ILE A 212 5.88 -2.30 3.94
CA ILE A 212 7.05 -2.47 4.81
C ILE A 212 8.36 -2.16 4.07
N GLY A 213 9.17 -1.30 4.68
CA GLY A 213 10.42 -0.78 4.14
C GLY A 213 10.34 0.70 3.77
N SER A 214 9.15 1.29 3.69
CA SER A 214 8.97 2.72 3.41
C SER A 214 9.55 3.60 4.52
N TYR A 215 9.38 3.21 5.79
CA TYR A 215 9.92 3.95 6.93
C TYR A 215 11.45 3.86 7.00
N GLN A 216 12.01 2.68 6.74
CA GLN A 216 13.47 2.48 6.68
C GLN A 216 14.10 3.36 5.61
N MET A 217 13.49 3.41 4.42
CA MET A 217 13.92 4.28 3.33
C MET A 217 13.83 5.76 3.71
N ALA A 218 12.79 6.16 4.45
CA ALA A 218 12.62 7.53 4.91
C ALA A 218 13.71 7.95 5.92
N ILE A 219 14.09 7.06 6.85
CA ILE A 219 15.21 7.28 7.78
C ILE A 219 16.52 7.48 7.02
N VAL A 220 16.82 6.59 6.08
CA VAL A 220 18.07 6.64 5.30
C VAL A 220 18.12 7.91 4.44
N ALA A 221 17.01 8.26 3.79
CA ALA A 221 16.89 9.50 3.02
C ALA A 221 17.13 10.73 3.90
N LYS A 222 16.52 10.78 5.09
CA LYS A 222 16.71 11.88 6.03
C LYS A 222 18.16 12.00 6.50
N ALA A 223 18.80 10.87 6.85
CA ALA A 223 20.20 10.86 7.26
C ALA A 223 21.15 11.35 6.16
N ALA A 224 20.85 11.03 4.90
CA ALA A 224 21.60 11.49 3.73
C ALA A 224 21.14 12.86 3.17
N ASN A 225 20.27 13.58 3.89
CA ASN A 225 19.68 14.86 3.48
C ASN A 225 19.03 14.84 2.08
N LYS A 226 18.42 13.71 1.72
CA LYS A 226 17.67 13.55 0.47
C LYS A 226 16.18 13.85 0.72
N PRO A 227 15.52 14.60 -0.16
CA PRO A 227 14.09 14.86 -0.02
C PRO A 227 13.30 13.56 -0.22
N PHE A 228 12.35 13.33 0.69
CA PHE A 228 11.47 12.18 0.69
C PHE A 228 10.04 12.65 0.40
N TYR A 229 9.53 12.27 -0.75
CA TYR A 229 8.22 12.69 -1.23
C TYR A 229 7.26 11.53 -1.26
N ALA A 230 6.04 11.81 -0.81
CA ALA A 230 4.95 10.86 -0.85
C ALA A 230 3.95 11.24 -1.94
N VAL A 231 3.36 10.23 -2.58
CA VAL A 231 2.40 10.41 -3.66
C VAL A 231 1.16 9.60 -3.33
N ALA A 232 0.04 10.28 -3.08
CA ALA A 232 -1.18 9.65 -2.61
C ALA A 232 -2.42 10.39 -3.11
N GLU A 233 -3.47 9.63 -3.42
CA GLU A 233 -4.78 10.18 -3.71
C GLU A 233 -5.48 10.64 -2.42
N SER A 234 -6.23 11.74 -2.47
CA SER A 234 -6.91 12.36 -1.32
C SER A 234 -7.92 11.42 -0.65
N TYR A 235 -8.52 10.52 -1.42
CA TYR A 235 -9.44 9.50 -0.92
C TYR A 235 -8.76 8.37 -0.11
N LYS A 236 -7.43 8.41 0.05
CA LYS A 236 -6.68 7.56 0.98
C LYS A 236 -6.37 8.24 2.31
N PHE A 237 -6.91 9.43 2.57
CA PHE A 237 -6.76 10.06 3.87
C PHE A 237 -7.63 9.31 4.89
N VAL A 238 -6.99 8.87 5.98
CA VAL A 238 -7.61 8.01 7.00
C VAL A 238 -7.67 8.77 8.31
N ARG A 239 -8.81 8.66 8.98
CA ARG A 239 -9.01 9.16 10.33
C ARG A 239 -8.39 8.21 11.35
N LEU A 240 -7.07 8.23 11.42
CA LEU A 240 -6.25 7.40 12.31
C LEU A 240 -5.06 8.25 12.77
N PHE A 241 -4.62 8.06 14.02
CA PHE A 241 -3.48 8.76 14.60
C PHE A 241 -2.55 7.75 15.29
N PRO A 242 -1.69 7.04 14.53
CA PRO A 242 -0.80 6.05 15.11
C PRO A 242 0.34 6.74 15.87
N LEU A 243 0.56 6.33 17.11
CA LEU A 243 1.64 6.84 17.95
C LEU A 243 3.00 6.23 17.61
N ASN A 244 3.00 4.98 17.13
CA ASN A 244 4.19 4.23 16.76
C ASN A 244 3.85 3.11 15.76
N GLN A 245 4.82 2.26 15.42
CA GLN A 245 4.64 1.16 14.45
C GLN A 245 3.63 0.09 14.90
N TYR A 246 3.45 -0.09 16.20
CA TYR A 246 2.60 -1.12 16.80
C TYR A 246 1.16 -0.64 17.03
N ASP A 247 0.90 0.66 16.83
CA ASP A 247 -0.42 1.28 16.96
C ASP A 247 -1.24 1.23 15.65
N LEU A 248 -0.83 0.35 14.72
CA LEU A 248 -1.54 0.14 13.47
C LEU A 248 -2.63 -0.93 13.63
N PRO A 249 -3.81 -0.78 12.99
CA PRO A 249 -4.86 -1.78 13.03
C PRO A 249 -4.46 -3.16 12.50
N THR A 250 -3.37 -3.23 11.72
CA THR A 250 -2.81 -4.45 11.15
C THR A 250 -1.91 -5.23 12.10
N TYR A 251 -1.52 -4.63 13.23
CA TYR A 251 -0.65 -5.26 14.21
C TYR A 251 -1.42 -6.36 14.97
N ASN A 252 -0.77 -7.52 15.16
CA ASN A 252 -1.25 -8.59 16.02
C ASN A 252 -0.13 -9.03 16.98
N ALA A 253 -0.49 -9.67 18.09
CA ALA A 253 0.48 -10.13 19.11
C ALA A 253 1.52 -11.12 18.55
N ASP A 254 1.17 -11.84 17.48
CA ASP A 254 2.06 -12.79 16.80
C ASP A 254 3.05 -12.11 15.82
N THR A 255 2.89 -10.82 15.54
CA THR A 255 3.80 -10.09 14.65
C THR A 255 5.15 -9.97 15.32
N LEU A 256 6.17 -10.59 14.72
CA LEU A 256 7.54 -10.64 15.26
C LEU A 256 7.62 -11.20 16.69
N SER A 257 6.72 -12.11 17.08
CA SER A 257 6.78 -12.78 18.38
C SER A 257 8.03 -13.65 18.50
N PHE A 258 8.71 -13.59 19.64
CA PHE A 258 9.80 -14.51 19.93
C PHE A 258 9.28 -15.94 20.03
N GLN A 259 9.97 -16.90 19.41
CA GLN A 259 9.69 -18.31 19.65
C GLN A 259 10.24 -18.69 21.02
N GLU A 260 9.41 -19.29 21.87
CA GLU A 260 9.87 -19.88 23.12
C GLU A 260 10.80 -21.04 22.79
N LEU A 261 12.07 -20.91 23.17
CA LEU A 261 13.04 -21.98 23.02
C LEU A 261 12.70 -23.06 24.05
N ASN A 262 12.14 -24.18 23.61
CA ASN A 262 12.19 -25.41 24.39
C ASN A 262 13.64 -25.87 24.40
N VAL A 263 14.38 -25.44 25.42
CA VAL A 263 15.77 -25.83 25.64
C VAL A 263 15.79 -27.26 26.20
N ASP A 264 15.38 -28.23 25.40
CA ASP A 264 15.97 -29.56 25.52
C ASP A 264 17.36 -29.43 24.92
N TYR A 265 18.33 -29.18 25.80
CA TYR A 265 19.75 -29.11 25.48
C TYR A 265 20.17 -30.41 24.77
N ASP A 266 20.22 -30.40 23.42
CA ASP A 266 20.82 -31.48 22.64
C ASP A 266 22.35 -31.27 22.63
N PRO A 267 23.15 -32.12 23.30
CA PRO A 267 24.59 -31.88 23.52
C PRO A 267 25.46 -31.98 22.26
N LYS A 268 24.89 -31.99 21.05
CA LYS A 268 25.59 -32.37 19.82
C LYS A 268 26.00 -31.23 18.89
N ILE A 269 25.89 -29.97 19.31
CA ILE A 269 26.49 -28.86 18.58
C ILE A 269 27.80 -28.48 19.29
N ASN A 270 28.86 -29.20 18.95
CA ASN A 270 30.22 -28.79 19.32
C ASN A 270 30.53 -27.45 18.62
N GLU A 271 31.13 -26.51 19.35
CA GLU A 271 31.42 -25.12 18.91
C GLU A 271 32.32 -25.00 17.67
N ASP A 272 32.84 -26.11 17.13
CA ASP A 272 33.76 -26.14 15.99
C ASP A 272 33.09 -26.46 14.63
N GLY A 273 31.76 -26.57 14.55
CA GLY A 273 31.05 -26.74 13.27
C GLY A 273 31.43 -28.01 12.49
N THR A 274 32.08 -28.98 13.13
CA THR A 274 32.46 -30.26 12.52
C THR A 274 31.43 -31.32 12.87
N ILE A 275 30.73 -31.80 11.84
CA ILE A 275 29.84 -32.97 11.94
C ILE A 275 30.74 -34.19 12.18
N SER A 276 30.63 -34.84 13.35
CA SER A 276 31.34 -36.09 13.61
C SER A 276 30.85 -37.15 12.62
N ALA A 277 31.73 -37.59 11.74
CA ALA A 277 31.46 -38.59 10.72
C ALA A 277 31.12 -39.95 11.35
N GLY A 278 29.83 -40.31 11.30
CA GLY A 278 29.38 -41.69 11.40
C GLY A 278 29.67 -42.41 10.08
N SER A 279 30.52 -43.42 10.14
CA SER A 279 30.98 -44.27 9.05
C SER A 279 29.86 -44.87 8.19
N THR A 280 29.88 -44.62 6.89
CA THR A 280 29.77 -45.67 5.85
C THR A 280 30.27 -45.14 4.51
N SER A 281 31.12 -45.94 3.89
CA SER A 281 31.81 -45.75 2.61
C SER A 281 30.89 -45.74 1.40
N SER A 282 31.09 -44.80 0.47
CA SER A 282 31.36 -45.13 -0.95
C SER A 282 31.77 -43.89 -1.74
N THR A 283 32.60 -44.18 -2.74
CA THR A 283 33.46 -43.31 -3.55
C THR A 283 32.74 -42.60 -4.70
N ALA A 284 33.02 -41.31 -4.93
CA ALA A 284 33.16 -40.71 -6.26
C ALA A 284 33.71 -39.28 -6.20
N SER A 285 34.77 -39.01 -6.98
CA SER A 285 35.43 -37.71 -7.15
C SER A 285 34.83 -36.89 -8.32
N PRO A 286 35.13 -35.58 -8.43
CA PRO A 286 34.19 -34.55 -8.85
C PRO A 286 34.33 -34.11 -10.32
N SER A 287 33.24 -33.62 -10.94
CA SER A 287 33.34 -32.58 -11.96
C SER A 287 32.01 -31.86 -12.26
N LYS A 288 32.08 -30.52 -12.28
CA LYS A 288 31.30 -29.58 -13.12
C LYS A 288 29.77 -29.65 -13.09
N ALA A 289 29.16 -28.82 -12.23
CA ALA A 289 27.88 -28.15 -12.51
C ALA A 289 27.64 -26.96 -11.56
N LEU A 290 28.53 -25.95 -11.58
CA LEU A 290 28.29 -24.65 -10.97
C LEU A 290 27.60 -23.76 -12.01
N SER A 291 26.30 -23.95 -12.20
CA SER A 291 25.44 -23.03 -12.96
C SER A 291 24.01 -23.52 -12.90
N GLN A 292 23.12 -22.68 -12.36
CA GLN A 292 21.66 -22.80 -12.44
C GLN A 292 21.08 -24.00 -11.69
N THR A 293 20.64 -23.77 -10.44
CA THR A 293 19.34 -24.20 -9.86
C THR A 293 19.42 -23.97 -8.34
N ALA A 294 19.35 -22.71 -7.90
CA ALA A 294 19.18 -22.34 -6.48
C ALA A 294 18.00 -21.36 -6.31
N LEU A 295 17.05 -21.40 -7.24
CA LEU A 295 15.77 -20.73 -7.15
C LEU A 295 14.74 -21.84 -6.92
N HIS A 296 14.10 -21.82 -5.74
CA HIS A 296 12.99 -22.70 -5.30
C HIS A 296 13.37 -23.90 -4.43
N MET A 297 13.74 -23.62 -3.18
CA MET A 297 13.28 -24.41 -2.05
C MET A 297 13.05 -23.45 -0.87
N LYS A 298 11.87 -22.84 -0.78
CA LYS A 298 11.45 -22.20 0.49
C LYS A 298 11.09 -23.33 1.44
N THR A 299 11.83 -23.49 2.53
CA THR A 299 11.49 -24.43 3.60
C THR A 299 10.15 -24.04 4.24
N SER A 300 9.52 -24.97 4.95
CA SER A 300 8.29 -24.71 5.72
C SER A 300 8.48 -23.59 6.76
N GLU A 301 9.70 -23.45 7.30
CA GLU A 301 10.11 -22.40 8.23
C GLU A 301 10.17 -21.02 7.57
N ASP A 302 10.65 -20.92 6.32
CA ASP A 302 10.65 -19.67 5.55
C ASP A 302 9.21 -19.16 5.29
N ARG A 303 8.24 -20.07 5.13
CA ARG A 303 6.83 -19.69 4.94
C ARG A 303 6.15 -19.28 6.24
N ALA A 304 6.50 -19.92 7.36
CA ALA A 304 5.99 -19.57 8.68
C ALA A 304 6.52 -18.21 9.15
N SER A 305 7.80 -17.94 8.94
CA SER A 305 8.44 -16.65 9.25
C SER A 305 7.94 -15.51 8.34
N GLN A 306 7.56 -15.78 7.09
CA GLN A 306 6.90 -14.76 6.25
C GLN A 306 5.49 -14.36 6.76
N GLY A 307 4.80 -15.22 7.51
CA GLY A 307 3.49 -14.93 8.08
C GLY A 307 3.52 -13.97 9.28
N SER A 308 4.59 -14.01 10.08
CA SER A 308 4.80 -13.20 11.29
C SER A 308 5.40 -11.81 11.02
N ASN A 309 5.86 -11.54 9.80
CA ASN A 309 6.37 -10.23 9.44
C ASN A 309 5.22 -9.24 9.17
N PRO A 310 5.39 -7.95 9.53
CA PRO A 310 4.43 -6.91 9.20
C PRO A 310 4.38 -6.67 7.69
N LEU A 311 3.19 -6.38 7.16
CA LEU A 311 2.96 -6.07 5.74
C LEU A 311 3.19 -4.59 5.41
N VAL A 312 2.91 -3.74 6.39
CA VAL A 312 2.97 -2.27 6.28
C VAL A 312 3.80 -1.70 7.40
N ASP A 313 4.35 -0.51 7.17
CA ASP A 313 4.95 0.32 8.19
C ASP A 313 4.35 1.72 8.19
N TYR A 314 4.56 2.42 9.30
CA TYR A 314 4.16 3.79 9.50
C TYR A 314 5.37 4.71 9.33
N THR A 315 5.33 5.66 8.40
CA THR A 315 6.36 6.70 8.26
C THR A 315 5.86 7.98 8.95
N PRO A 316 6.50 8.42 10.06
CA PRO A 316 6.10 9.63 10.74
C PRO A 316 6.34 10.90 9.90
N PRO A 317 5.57 11.97 10.13
CA PRO A 317 5.55 13.16 9.27
C PRO A 317 6.88 13.93 9.20
N ASN A 318 7.74 13.83 10.21
CA ASN A 318 9.05 14.49 10.24
C ASN A 318 10.06 13.99 9.18
N TYR A 319 9.82 12.81 8.61
CA TYR A 319 10.61 12.27 7.52
C TYR A 319 10.08 12.66 6.13
N ILE A 320 8.84 13.17 6.06
CA ILE A 320 8.18 13.49 4.79
C ILE A 320 8.42 14.96 4.46
N THR A 321 8.95 15.20 3.27
CA THR A 321 9.21 16.57 2.80
C THR A 321 7.94 17.21 2.24
N LEU A 322 7.28 16.55 1.29
CA LEU A 322 6.02 16.98 0.69
C LEU A 322 5.17 15.76 0.31
N LEU A 323 3.85 15.97 0.26
CA LEU A 323 2.84 15.02 -0.18
C LEU A 323 2.16 15.55 -1.46
N PHE A 324 2.27 14.80 -2.55
CA PHE A 324 1.62 15.07 -3.81
C PHE A 324 0.23 14.42 -3.85
N THR A 325 -0.80 15.26 -3.94
CA THR A 325 -2.22 14.83 -3.96
C THR A 325 -3.00 15.55 -5.06
N ASP A 326 -4.21 15.08 -5.35
CA ASP A 326 -5.14 15.73 -6.27
C ASP A 326 -5.67 17.06 -5.73
N LEU A 327 -5.52 17.33 -4.43
CA LEU A 327 -5.83 18.62 -3.81
C LEU A 327 -4.69 19.64 -3.99
N GLY A 328 -3.48 19.16 -4.31
CA GLY A 328 -2.29 19.98 -4.44
C GLY A 328 -1.06 19.33 -3.82
N VAL A 329 0.02 20.11 -3.74
CA VAL A 329 1.24 19.74 -3.03
C VAL A 329 1.10 20.22 -1.59
N LEU A 330 1.05 19.28 -0.65
CA LEU A 330 0.79 19.54 0.76
C LEU A 330 2.04 19.29 1.61
N THR A 331 2.18 20.05 2.69
CA THR A 331 3.03 19.65 3.81
C THR A 331 2.30 18.62 4.66
N PRO A 332 3.00 17.81 5.48
CA PRO A 332 2.33 16.84 6.36
C PRO A 332 1.25 17.48 7.26
N SER A 333 1.48 18.70 7.76
CA SER A 333 0.49 19.43 8.55
C SER A 333 -0.79 19.78 7.77
N GLY A 334 -0.67 20.06 6.47
CA GLY A 334 -1.81 20.42 5.62
C GLY A 334 -2.79 19.26 5.40
N VAL A 335 -2.38 18.01 5.62
CA VAL A 335 -3.27 16.85 5.57
C VAL A 335 -4.34 16.93 6.66
N SER A 336 -3.96 17.41 7.85
CA SER A 336 -4.89 17.58 8.97
C SER A 336 -5.99 18.58 8.61
N ASP A 337 -5.64 19.70 7.98
CA ASP A 337 -6.59 20.73 7.56
C ASP A 337 -7.60 20.18 6.54
N GLU A 338 -7.15 19.37 5.57
CA GLU A 338 -8.03 18.74 4.58
C GLU A 338 -8.94 17.67 5.20
N LEU A 339 -8.44 16.89 6.16
CA LEU A 339 -9.25 15.96 6.93
C LEU A 339 -10.31 16.68 7.76
N ILE A 340 -9.95 17.79 8.42
CA ILE A 340 -10.89 18.61 9.17
C ILE A 340 -12.02 19.12 8.26
N LYS A 341 -11.71 19.62 7.05
CA LYS A 341 -12.72 20.06 6.06
C LYS A 341 -13.65 18.94 5.58
N LEU A 342 -13.17 17.69 5.56
CA LEU A 342 -13.95 16.54 5.13
C LEU A 342 -14.95 16.10 6.24
N TYR A 343 -14.52 16.16 7.50
CA TYR A 343 -15.25 15.61 8.64
C TYR A 343 -16.05 16.63 9.46
N LEU A 344 -15.78 17.93 9.33
CA LEU A 344 -16.67 19.00 9.79
C LEU A 344 -17.70 19.38 8.72
#